data_AF-T1BVE0-F1
#
_entry.id   AF-T1BVE0-F1
#
_cell.length_a   1.000
_cell.length_b   1.000
_cell.length_c   1.000
_cell.angle_alpha   90.00
_cell.angle_beta   90.00
_cell.angle_gamma   90.00
#
_symmetry.space_group_name_H-M   'P 1'
#
loop_
_entity.id
_entity.type
_entity.pdbx_description
1 polymer ?
#
loop_
_entity_poly.entity_id
_entity_poly.type
_entity_poly.pdbx_seq_one_letter_code
_entity_poly.pdbx_strand_id
1 'polypeptide(L)' 'MPYTTTANVEVPGRLLDQVIGQDEAVEVAKKAATQKRHMILIGEPGTGKSMLARAMVDFLP' A
#
# COMPACT_ATOMS: atom_id res chain seq x y z
N MET A 1 13.96 -18.63 5.26
CA MET A 1 14.42 -18.74 3.85
C MET A 1 15.87 -18.28 3.83
N PRO A 2 16.85 -19.11 3.41
CA PRO A 2 18.25 -18.74 3.53
C PRO A 2 18.63 -17.81 2.38
N TYR A 3 18.49 -16.50 2.61
CA TYR A 3 19.04 -15.47 1.73
C TYR A 3 20.30 -14.89 2.37
N THR A 4 21.37 -14.72 1.59
CA THR A 4 22.60 -14.08 2.06
C THR A 4 22.53 -12.55 1.96
N THR A 5 21.67 -12.03 1.09
CA THR A 5 21.49 -10.59 0.83
C THR A 5 20.06 -10.29 0.37
N THR A 6 19.60 -9.06 0.57
CA THR A 6 18.30 -8.56 0.10
C THR A 6 18.24 -8.36 -1.41
N ALA A 7 19.37 -8.39 -2.12
CA ALA A 7 19.41 -8.23 -3.57
C ALA A 7 18.60 -9.30 -4.33
N ASN A 8 18.39 -10.47 -3.73
CA ASN A 8 17.64 -11.58 -4.33
C ASN A 8 16.18 -11.66 -3.84
N VAL A 9 15.74 -10.68 -3.04
CA VAL A 9 14.36 -10.63 -2.55
C VAL A 9 13.50 -9.95 -3.60
N GLU A 10 12.50 -10.67 -4.12
CA GLU A 10 11.55 -10.10 -5.06
C GLU A 10 10.70 -9.03 -4.38
N VAL A 11 10.62 -7.85 -5.01
CA VAL A 11 9.79 -6.73 -4.55
C VAL A 11 8.55 -6.66 -5.44
N PRO A 12 7.33 -6.61 -4.87
CA PRO A 12 6.11 -6.47 -5.66
C PRO A 12 6.11 -5.20 -6.53
N GLY A 13 5.63 -5.30 -7.77
CA GLY A 13 5.63 -4.16 -8.70
C GLY A 13 4.63 -3.05 -8.35
N ARG A 14 3.50 -3.40 -7.73
CA ARG A 14 2.49 -2.42 -7.30
C ARG A 14 2.79 -1.91 -5.89
N LEU A 15 2.62 -0.60 -5.68
CA LEU A 15 2.90 0.01 -4.38
C LEU A 15 2.00 -0.53 -3.26
N LEU A 16 0.75 -0.88 -3.57
CA LEU A 16 -0.17 -1.42 -2.57
C LEU A 16 0.25 -2.79 -2.06
N ASP A 17 0.84 -3.61 -2.94
CA ASP A 17 1.33 -4.96 -2.62
C ASP A 17 2.63 -4.89 -1.78
N GLN A 18 3.26 -3.72 -1.67
CA GLN A 18 4.44 -3.46 -0.81
C GLN A 18 4.06 -2.99 0.60
N VAL A 19 2.78 -2.75 0.89
CA VAL A 19 2.32 -2.33 2.22
C VAL A 19 2.37 -3.53 3.16
N ILE A 20 3.02 -3.37 4.31
CA ILE A 20 3.23 -4.46 5.28
C ILE A 20 2.42 -4.18 6.55
N GLY A 21 1.66 -5.16 7.03
CA GLY A 21 0.99 -5.13 8.33
C GLY A 21 -0.19 -4.16 8.42
N GLN A 22 -0.78 -3.79 7.29
CA GLN A 22 -1.91 -2.84 7.19
C GLN A 22 -2.99 -3.37 6.23
N ASP A 23 -3.32 -4.67 6.36
CA ASP A 23 -4.21 -5.38 5.41
C ASP A 23 -5.59 -4.71 5.30
N GLU A 24 -6.16 -4.25 6.41
CA GLU A 24 -7.45 -3.54 6.43
C GLU A 24 -7.36 -2.20 5.69
N ALA A 25 -6.29 -1.42 5.91
CA ALA A 25 -6.12 -0.14 5.24
C ALA A 25 -5.97 -0.31 3.73
N VAL A 26 -5.29 -1.37 3.30
CA VAL A 26 -5.13 -1.77 1.89
C VAL A 26 -6.49 -2.13 1.26
N GLU A 27 -7.28 -2.95 1.94
CA GLU A 27 -8.65 -3.32 1.53
C GLU A 27 -9.55 -2.09 1.35
N VAL A 28 -9.55 -1.19 2.34
CA VAL A 28 -10.35 0.04 2.32
C VAL A 28 -9.89 0.97 1.20
N ALA A 29 -8.58 1.14 1.03
CA ALA A 29 -7.99 1.98 -0.02
C ALA A 29 -8.42 1.51 -1.43
N LYS A 30 -8.39 0.20 -1.67
CA LYS A 30 -8.82 -0.40 -2.95
C LYS A 30 -10.31 -0.18 -3.21
N LYS A 31 -11.16 -0.37 -2.19
CA LYS A 31 -12.62 -0.11 -2.29
C LYS A 31 -12.91 1.37 -2.53
N ALA A 32 -12.21 2.27 -1.87
CA ALA A 32 -12.39 3.70 -2.03
C ALA A 32 -11.95 4.20 -3.42
N ALA A 33 -10.81 3.71 -3.93
CA ALA A 33 -10.30 4.07 -5.25
C ALA A 33 -11.29 3.66 -6.36
N THR A 34 -11.71 2.39 -6.37
CA THR A 34 -12.67 1.85 -7.35
C THR A 34 -14.02 2.57 -7.33
N GLN A 35 -14.46 3.05 -6.16
CA GLN A 35 -15.72 3.78 -5.98
C GLN A 35 -15.57 5.32 -6.04
N LYS A 36 -14.38 5.85 -6.33
CA LYS A 36 -14.07 7.29 -6.36
C LYS A 36 -14.46 8.03 -5.06
N ARG A 37 -14.21 7.42 -3.91
CA ARG A 37 -14.46 8.01 -2.59
C ARG A 37 -13.24 8.75 -2.06
N HIS A 38 -13.49 9.84 -1.34
CA HIS A 38 -12.44 10.52 -0.58
C HIS A 38 -12.03 9.68 0.64
N MET A 39 -10.77 9.77 1.02
CA MET A 39 -10.22 9.11 2.21
C MET A 39 -9.48 10.12 3.08
N ILE A 40 -9.51 9.88 4.38
CA ILE A 40 -8.68 10.56 5.37
C ILE A 40 -7.81 9.48 6.02
N LEU A 41 -6.50 9.65 5.98
CA LEU A 41 -5.54 8.73 6.58
C LEU A 41 -5.03 9.32 7.89
N ILE A 42 -5.32 8.66 9.01
CA ILE A 42 -4.93 9.09 10.35
C ILE A 42 -3.92 8.10 10.93
N GLY A 43 -2.85 8.60 11.54
CA GLY A 43 -1.84 7.79 12.21
C GLY A 43 -0.54 8.54 12.43
N GLU A 44 0.37 7.94 13.20
CA GLU A 44 1.67 8.52 13.55
C GLU A 44 2.57 8.81 12.34
N PRO A 45 3.50 9.78 12.40
CA PRO A 45 4.47 10.00 11.33
C PRO A 45 5.24 8.71 11.00
N GLY A 46 5.51 8.47 9.71
CA GLY A 46 6.26 7.28 9.27
C GLY A 46 5.45 5.98 9.11
N THR A 47 4.13 5.99 9.33
CA THR A 47 3.28 4.78 9.24
C THR A 47 2.78 4.42 7.84
N GLY A 48 3.36 4.99 6.77
CA GLY A 48 3.01 4.61 5.40
C GLY A 48 1.76 5.29 4.80
N LYS A 49 1.20 6.35 5.42
CA LYS A 49 0.05 7.10 4.88
C LYS A 49 0.25 7.58 3.43
N SER A 50 1.39 8.20 3.14
CA SER A 50 1.69 8.68 1.78
C SER A 50 1.85 7.56 0.77
N MET A 51 2.32 6.38 1.21
CA MET A 51 2.45 5.19 0.37
C MET A 51 1.06 4.65 0.00
N LEU A 52 0.17 4.50 0.97
CA LEU A 52 -1.24 4.11 0.74
C LEU A 52 -1.95 5.08 -0.22
N ALA A 53 -1.81 6.38 0.00
CA ALA A 53 -2.44 7.38 -0.87
C ALA A 53 -1.95 7.31 -2.32
N ARG A 54 -0.65 7.06 -2.54
CA ARG A 54 -0.08 6.87 -3.90
C ARG A 54 -0.56 5.56 -4.53
N ALA A 55 -0.57 4.50 -3.74
CA ALA A 55 -0.98 3.17 -4.17
C ALA A 55 -2.46 3.10 -4.60
N MET A 56 -3.32 3.98 -4.08
CA MET A 56 -4.71 4.09 -4.52
C MET A 56 -4.86 4.50 -5.99
N VAL A 57 -3.92 5.29 -6.53
CA VAL A 57 -3.99 5.79 -7.91
C VAL A 57 -3.96 4.65 -8.93
N ASP A 58 -3.23 3.57 -8.61
CA ASP A 58 -3.14 2.36 -9.44
C ASP A 58 -4.48 1.64 -9.64
N PHE A 59 -5.51 1.96 -8.83
CA PHE A 59 -6.83 1.34 -8.85
C PHE A 59 -7.94 2.28 -9.31
N LEU A 60 -7.58 3.49 -9.79
CA LEU A 60 -8.54 4.38 -10.42
C LEU A 60 -8.87 3.89 -11.84
N PRO A 61 -10.16 3.89 -12.26
CA PRO A 61 -10.55 3.58 -13.63
C PRO A 61 -10.20 4.69 -14.61
#